data_AF-A0A3A8EV22-F1
#
_entry.id   AF-A0A3A8EV22-F1
#
_cell.length_a   1.000
_cell.length_b   1.000
_cell.length_c   1.000
_cell.angle_alpha   90.00
_cell.angle_beta   90.00
_cell.angle_gamma   90.00
#
_symmetry.space_group_name_H-M   'P 1'
#
loop_
_entity.id
_entity.type
_entity.pdbx_description
1 polymer ?
#
loop_
_entity_poly.entity_id
_entity_poly.type
_entity_poly.pdbx_seq_one_letter_code
_entity_poly.pdbx_strand_id
1 'polypeptide(L)'
;MIGSREWMNLSNGNLSFKEKAQLIKTVLLPALTGYGKTFLKPDAAPIALKLKDFKIPDTAIVKEAIAELEQTQSKAIIHHSWRTYIWGVAIAQKNHWQFDDESFLIASLMHDLGLVEHLEQYSCECFAFESALRAESLCSKHHYPQQKTDNISEAICMHLNGYIDENDQSLSKEVILLQKATSCDVIGTDLSKFSTTFRDEVLAAYPRFKFNTEMCRLIAIEAQRNPKSRTALTLQVGLPLMIRMNIFKE
;
A
#
# COMPACT_ATOMS: atom_id res chain seq x y z
N MET A 1 1.03 17.16 2.50
CA MET A 1 1.76 16.33 3.52
C MET A 1 2.98 15.71 2.83
N ILE A 2 4.08 15.37 3.50
CA ILE A 2 5.17 14.62 2.80
C ILE A 2 4.58 13.31 2.27
N GLY A 3 4.76 13.05 0.98
CA GLY A 3 4.20 11.89 0.31
C GLY A 3 2.82 12.07 -0.32
N SER A 4 2.14 13.21 -0.10
CA SER A 4 0.86 13.49 -0.78
C SER A 4 1.08 13.72 -2.27
N ARG A 5 0.01 13.63 -3.06
CA ARG A 5 0.05 13.85 -4.51
C ARG A 5 0.52 15.25 -4.87
N GLU A 6 0.11 16.24 -4.10
CA GLU A 6 0.61 17.62 -4.19
C GLU A 6 2.12 17.69 -3.93
N TRP A 7 2.60 17.03 -2.87
CA TRP A 7 4.03 16.99 -2.57
C TRP A 7 4.83 16.30 -3.67
N MET A 8 4.29 15.25 -4.28
CA MET A 8 4.91 14.58 -5.43
C MET A 8 5.10 15.51 -6.63
N ASN A 9 4.11 16.34 -6.95
CA ASN A 9 4.25 17.34 -8.02
C ASN A 9 5.37 18.34 -7.74
N LEU A 10 5.48 18.81 -6.49
CA LEU A 10 6.45 19.84 -6.13
C LEU A 10 7.88 19.31 -6.01
N SER A 11 8.04 18.08 -5.51
CA SER A 11 9.35 17.50 -5.16
C SER A 11 9.86 16.47 -6.17
N ASN A 12 8.99 16.03 -7.09
CA ASN A 12 9.19 14.87 -7.93
C ASN A 12 9.50 13.57 -7.16
N GLY A 13 9.07 13.49 -5.89
CA GLY A 13 9.36 12.34 -5.01
C GLY A 13 10.66 12.45 -4.21
N ASN A 14 11.40 13.56 -4.34
CA ASN A 14 12.65 13.77 -3.64
C ASN A 14 12.47 14.38 -2.25
N LEU A 15 13.08 13.75 -1.25
CA LEU A 15 13.18 14.32 0.08
C LEU A 15 14.37 15.27 0.21
N SER A 16 14.11 16.50 0.64
CA SER A 16 15.13 17.38 1.22
C SER A 16 15.62 16.85 2.57
N PHE A 17 16.76 17.36 3.06
CA PHE A 17 17.28 16.98 4.37
C PHE A 17 16.29 17.23 5.52
N LYS A 18 15.57 18.36 5.47
CA LYS A 18 14.55 18.71 6.48
C LYS A 18 13.37 17.72 6.45
N GLU A 19 12.92 17.35 5.26
CA GLU A 19 11.81 16.40 5.09
C GLU A 19 12.20 14.99 5.52
N LYS A 20 13.46 14.57 5.32
CA LYS A 20 13.95 13.28 5.86
C LYS A 20 13.80 13.23 7.39
N ALA A 21 14.27 14.27 8.08
CA ALA A 21 14.16 14.36 9.54
C ALA A 21 12.69 14.39 10.00
N GLN A 22 11.83 15.12 9.30
CA GLN A 22 10.41 15.17 9.59
C GLN A 22 9.73 13.81 9.39
N LEU A 23 9.97 13.13 8.26
CA LEU A 23 9.35 11.84 7.95
C LEU A 23 9.75 10.76 8.97
N ILE A 24 11.01 10.75 9.41
CA ILE A 24 11.45 9.85 10.49
C ILE A 24 10.61 10.07 11.74
N LYS A 25 10.41 11.32 12.15
CA LYS A 25 9.70 11.67 13.39
C LYS A 25 8.20 11.41 13.31
N THR A 26 7.55 11.79 12.20
CA THR A 26 6.08 11.84 12.11
C THR A 26 5.45 10.60 11.49
N VAL A 27 6.24 9.80 10.76
CA VAL A 27 5.73 8.63 10.03
C VAL A 27 6.46 7.36 10.49
N LEU A 28 7.78 7.33 10.42
CA LEU A 28 8.53 6.08 10.64
C LEU A 28 8.61 5.70 12.12
N LEU A 29 8.82 6.65 13.03
CA LEU A 29 8.85 6.37 14.46
C LEU A 29 7.48 5.88 14.98
N PRO A 30 6.35 6.53 14.65
CA PRO A 30 5.03 5.97 14.94
C PRO A 30 4.82 4.57 14.34
N ALA A 31 5.25 4.31 13.11
CA ALA A 31 5.17 2.99 12.47
C ALA A 31 5.87 1.91 13.31
N LEU A 32 7.11 2.18 13.77
CA LEU A 32 7.87 1.28 14.64
C LEU A 32 7.13 1.02 15.97
N THR A 33 6.54 2.05 16.57
CA THR A 33 5.75 1.88 17.80
C THR A 33 4.48 1.06 17.57
N GLY A 34 3.80 1.26 16.44
CA GLY A 34 2.60 0.50 16.04
C GLY A 34 2.93 -0.97 15.76
N TYR A 35 4.04 -1.22 15.07
CA TYR A 35 4.60 -2.55 14.86
C TYR A 35 4.84 -3.25 16.21
N GLY A 36 5.57 -2.62 17.13
CA GLY A 36 5.84 -3.20 18.46
C GLY A 36 4.57 -3.49 19.26
N LYS A 37 3.58 -2.59 19.25
CA LYS A 37 2.29 -2.79 19.93
C LYS A 37 1.53 -3.99 19.38
N THR A 38 1.57 -4.22 18.06
CA THR A 38 0.83 -5.31 17.41
C THR A 38 1.20 -6.68 18.01
N PHE A 39 2.47 -6.88 18.34
CA PHE A 39 2.97 -8.14 18.91
C PHE A 39 2.93 -8.20 20.44
N LEU A 40 2.91 -7.06 21.13
CA LEU A 40 2.88 -6.99 22.59
C LEU A 40 1.46 -7.00 23.17
N LYS A 41 0.46 -6.53 22.42
CA LYS A 41 -0.95 -6.45 22.85
C LYS A 41 -1.85 -6.93 21.72
N PRO A 42 -2.04 -8.25 21.56
CA PRO A 42 -2.99 -8.77 20.58
C PRO A 42 -4.41 -8.30 20.89
N ASP A 43 -5.23 -8.13 19.85
CA ASP A 43 -6.65 -7.76 20.01
C ASP A 43 -7.38 -8.86 20.79
N ALA A 44 -8.19 -8.46 21.76
CA ALA A 44 -8.95 -9.38 22.60
C ALA A 44 -10.12 -10.03 21.85
N ALA A 45 -10.59 -9.40 20.76
CA ALA A 45 -11.71 -9.87 19.96
C ALA A 45 -11.41 -9.75 18.45
N PRO A 46 -10.58 -10.66 17.90
CA PRO A 46 -10.28 -10.69 16.48
C PRO A 46 -11.54 -10.97 15.68
N ILE A 47 -11.73 -10.23 14.58
CA ILE A 47 -12.89 -10.43 13.71
C ILE A 47 -12.74 -11.72 12.90
N ALA A 48 -13.84 -12.46 12.81
CA ALA A 48 -13.95 -13.68 12.02
C ALA A 48 -14.74 -13.35 10.75
N LEU A 49 -14.01 -13.10 9.65
CA LEU A 49 -14.56 -12.88 8.31
C LEU A 49 -14.37 -14.13 7.46
N LYS A 50 -15.11 -14.24 6.36
CA LYS A 50 -14.87 -15.24 5.30
C LYS A 50 -14.57 -14.54 3.99
N LEU A 51 -13.63 -15.09 3.22
CA LEU A 51 -13.20 -14.48 1.95
C LEU A 51 -14.36 -14.40 0.95
N LYS A 52 -15.27 -15.38 0.97
CA LYS A 52 -16.49 -15.37 0.14
C LYS A 52 -17.45 -14.20 0.42
N ASP A 53 -17.30 -13.52 1.56
CA ASP A 53 -18.16 -12.38 1.92
C ASP A 53 -17.68 -11.07 1.27
N PHE A 54 -16.49 -11.09 0.65
CA PHE A 54 -15.92 -9.95 -0.07
C PHE A 54 -16.48 -9.94 -1.49
N LYS A 55 -17.18 -8.86 -1.85
CA LYS A 55 -17.68 -8.64 -3.19
C LYS A 55 -16.65 -7.82 -3.95
N ILE A 56 -16.08 -8.39 -5.00
CA ILE A 56 -15.12 -7.68 -5.84
C ILE A 56 -15.91 -6.88 -6.89
N PRO A 57 -15.73 -5.55 -6.99
CA PRO A 57 -16.26 -4.75 -8.09
C PRO A 57 -15.92 -5.35 -9.47
N ASP A 58 -16.93 -5.58 -10.31
CA ASP A 58 -16.79 -6.21 -11.63
C ASP A 58 -17.08 -5.19 -12.76
N THR A 59 -16.20 -4.21 -12.92
CA THR A 59 -16.33 -3.15 -13.93
C THR A 59 -15.18 -3.18 -14.94
N ALA A 60 -15.36 -2.46 -16.05
CA ALA A 60 -14.38 -2.43 -17.14
C ALA A 60 -13.01 -1.89 -16.70
N ILE A 61 -12.99 -0.83 -15.88
CA ILE A 61 -11.75 -0.25 -15.35
C ILE A 61 -11.04 -1.22 -14.40
N VAL A 62 -11.77 -1.96 -13.56
CA VAL A 62 -11.19 -2.97 -12.67
C VAL A 62 -10.57 -4.11 -13.47
N LYS A 63 -11.25 -4.59 -14.52
CA LYS A 63 -10.68 -5.63 -15.40
C LYS A 63 -9.38 -5.20 -16.05
N GLU A 64 -9.30 -3.94 -16.47
CA GLU A 64 -8.07 -3.41 -17.05
C GLU A 64 -6.98 -3.20 -15.99
N ALA A 65 -7.31 -2.72 -14.78
CA ALA A 65 -6.36 -2.66 -13.67
C ALA A 65 -5.79 -4.06 -13.32
N ILE A 66 -6.63 -5.09 -13.33
CA ILE A 66 -6.20 -6.48 -13.14
C ILE A 66 -5.24 -6.88 -14.26
N ALA A 67 -5.57 -6.59 -15.52
CA ALA A 67 -4.73 -6.93 -16.66
C ALA A 67 -3.37 -6.22 -16.62
N GLU A 68 -3.31 -4.95 -16.22
CA GLU A 68 -2.07 -4.21 -16.01
C GLU A 68 -1.23 -4.81 -14.87
N LEU A 69 -1.87 -5.18 -13.75
CA LEU A 69 -1.19 -5.87 -12.65
C LEU A 69 -0.64 -7.24 -13.08
N GLU A 70 -1.40 -8.02 -13.84
CA GLU A 70 -0.97 -9.33 -14.35
C GLU A 70 0.20 -9.24 -15.34
N GLN A 71 0.29 -8.15 -16.12
CA GLN A 71 1.40 -7.89 -17.03
C GLN A 71 2.75 -7.75 -16.32
N THR A 72 2.75 -7.40 -15.02
CA THR A 72 3.99 -7.36 -14.22
C THR A 72 4.67 -8.72 -14.11
N GLN A 73 3.93 -9.82 -14.30
CA GLN A 73 4.36 -11.21 -14.14
C GLN A 73 4.96 -11.55 -12.75
N SER A 74 4.98 -10.60 -11.82
CA SER A 74 5.47 -10.80 -10.46
C SER A 74 4.36 -11.36 -9.60
N LYS A 75 4.32 -12.70 -9.48
CA LYS A 75 3.30 -13.40 -8.65
C LYS A 75 3.26 -12.85 -7.22
N ALA A 76 4.40 -12.49 -6.65
CA ALA A 76 4.49 -11.90 -5.32
C ALA A 76 3.70 -10.59 -5.22
N ILE A 77 3.84 -9.70 -6.21
CA ILE A 77 3.19 -8.39 -6.24
C ILE A 77 1.72 -8.49 -6.65
N ILE A 78 1.40 -9.33 -7.65
CA ILE A 78 0.01 -9.61 -8.04
C ILE A 78 -0.79 -10.05 -6.80
N HIS A 79 -0.28 -11.01 -6.05
CA HIS A 79 -0.96 -11.54 -4.87
C HIS A 79 -0.92 -10.56 -3.69
N HIS A 80 0.13 -9.76 -3.55
CA HIS A 80 0.19 -8.67 -2.58
C HIS A 80 -0.91 -7.65 -2.79
N SER A 81 -1.11 -7.17 -4.02
CA SER A 81 -2.16 -6.20 -4.34
C SER A 81 -3.55 -6.72 -3.97
N TRP A 82 -3.84 -8.00 -4.23
CA TRP A 82 -5.09 -8.65 -3.81
C TRP A 82 -5.21 -8.77 -2.28
N ARG A 83 -4.14 -9.19 -1.59
CA ARG A 83 -4.13 -9.23 -0.13
C ARG A 83 -4.33 -7.84 0.48
N THR A 84 -3.70 -6.81 -0.08
CA THR A 84 -3.87 -5.41 0.31
C THR A 84 -5.33 -4.98 0.21
N TYR A 85 -6.01 -5.28 -0.89
CA TYR A 85 -7.46 -5.01 -0.99
C TYR A 85 -8.25 -5.72 0.13
N ILE A 86 -8.03 -7.01 0.33
CA ILE A 86 -8.77 -7.82 1.31
C ILE A 86 -8.51 -7.34 2.74
N TRP A 87 -7.25 -7.06 3.10
CA TRP A 87 -6.91 -6.51 4.41
C TRP A 87 -7.57 -5.15 4.61
N GLY A 88 -7.53 -4.27 3.61
CA GLY A 88 -8.17 -2.95 3.70
C GLY A 88 -9.67 -3.05 3.95
N VAL A 89 -10.39 -3.86 3.16
CA VAL A 89 -11.83 -4.09 3.35
C VAL A 89 -12.11 -4.69 4.73
N ALA A 90 -11.29 -5.63 5.22
CA ALA A 90 -11.43 -6.21 6.56
C ALA A 90 -11.20 -5.17 7.68
N ILE A 91 -10.21 -4.28 7.52
CA ILE A 91 -9.97 -3.16 8.44
C ILE A 91 -11.18 -2.23 8.44
N ALA A 92 -11.71 -1.88 7.27
CA ALA A 92 -12.88 -1.02 7.15
C ALA A 92 -14.10 -1.61 7.86
N GLN A 93 -14.37 -2.90 7.67
CA GLN A 93 -15.47 -3.61 8.33
C GLN A 93 -15.32 -3.61 9.85
N LYS A 94 -14.12 -3.91 10.37
CA LYS A 94 -13.84 -3.90 11.82
C LYS A 94 -14.05 -2.51 12.44
N ASN A 95 -13.78 -1.45 11.70
CA ASN A 95 -13.91 -0.06 12.17
C ASN A 95 -15.22 0.61 11.74
N HIS A 96 -16.12 -0.10 11.05
CA HIS A 96 -17.34 0.45 10.45
C HIS A 96 -17.10 1.68 9.55
N TRP A 97 -15.98 1.71 8.82
CA TRP A 97 -15.65 2.80 7.91
C TRP A 97 -16.32 2.63 6.55
N GLN A 98 -16.84 3.74 6.03
CA GLN A 98 -17.37 3.84 4.67
C GLN A 98 -16.27 4.34 3.74
N PHE A 99 -16.21 3.78 2.54
CA PHE A 99 -15.26 4.12 1.49
C PHE A 99 -15.85 3.68 0.13
N ASP A 100 -15.31 4.20 -0.96
CA ASP A 100 -15.62 3.79 -2.32
C ASP A 100 -14.83 2.54 -2.70
N ASP A 101 -15.51 1.39 -2.71
CA ASP A 101 -14.89 0.07 -2.88
C ASP A 101 -14.17 -0.10 -4.22
N GLU A 102 -14.75 0.43 -5.30
CA GLU A 102 -14.13 0.39 -6.63
C GLU A 102 -12.84 1.22 -6.70
N SER A 103 -12.86 2.45 -6.16
CA SER A 103 -11.65 3.29 -6.11
C SER A 103 -10.57 2.65 -5.23
N PHE A 104 -10.96 2.06 -4.11
CA PHE A 104 -10.02 1.37 -3.23
C PHE A 104 -9.42 0.12 -3.88
N LEU A 105 -10.22 -0.65 -4.64
CA LEU A 105 -9.71 -1.80 -5.40
C LEU A 105 -8.73 -1.34 -6.48
N ILE A 106 -9.07 -0.32 -7.27
CA ILE A 106 -8.16 0.22 -8.30
C ILE A 106 -6.83 0.67 -7.65
N ALA A 107 -6.90 1.43 -6.55
CA ALA A 107 -5.71 1.87 -5.84
C ALA A 107 -4.87 0.69 -5.34
N SER A 108 -5.51 -0.34 -4.78
CA SER A 108 -4.85 -1.56 -4.29
C SER A 108 -4.15 -2.33 -5.43
N LEU A 109 -4.80 -2.47 -6.59
CA LEU A 109 -4.23 -3.17 -7.75
C LEU A 109 -3.05 -2.41 -8.36
N MET A 110 -3.07 -1.08 -8.32
CA MET A 110 -2.12 -0.24 -9.05
C MET A 110 -0.93 0.26 -8.22
N HIS A 111 -0.99 0.24 -6.88
CA HIS A 111 -0.05 0.99 -6.03
C HIS A 111 1.44 0.68 -6.22
N ASP A 112 1.77 -0.56 -6.60
CA ASP A 112 3.15 -1.05 -6.72
C ASP A 112 3.61 -1.27 -8.18
N LEU A 113 2.83 -0.84 -9.19
CA LEU A 113 3.24 -1.04 -10.59
C LEU A 113 4.59 -0.39 -10.92
N GLY A 114 4.81 0.85 -10.47
CA GLY A 114 6.08 1.54 -10.64
C GLY A 114 7.23 0.91 -9.87
N LEU A 115 6.94 0.09 -8.84
CA LEU A 115 7.97 -0.61 -8.06
C LEU A 115 8.52 -1.80 -8.81
N VAL A 116 7.65 -2.53 -9.53
CA VAL A 116 8.03 -3.73 -10.29
C VAL A 116 8.81 -3.37 -11.54
N GLU A 117 8.31 -2.39 -12.28
CA GLU A 117 8.88 -1.95 -13.53
C GLU A 117 8.78 -0.44 -13.60
N HIS A 118 9.85 0.21 -14.03
CA HIS A 118 9.79 1.62 -14.40
C HIS A 118 9.56 1.77 -15.90
N LEU A 119 8.67 2.67 -16.29
CA LEU A 119 8.45 3.06 -17.67
C LEU A 119 9.02 4.45 -17.93
N GLU A 120 9.93 4.54 -18.90
CA GLU A 120 10.69 5.76 -19.23
C GLU A 120 9.81 6.98 -19.57
N GLN A 121 8.56 6.75 -19.97
CA GLN A 121 7.59 7.81 -20.25
C GLN A 121 7.20 8.62 -19.00
N TYR A 122 7.43 8.09 -17.79
CA TYR A 122 7.15 8.80 -16.54
C TYR A 122 8.41 9.45 -15.99
N SER A 123 8.48 10.78 -16.04
CA SER A 123 9.62 11.55 -15.54
C SER A 123 9.52 11.83 -14.03
N CYS A 124 9.50 10.79 -13.19
CA CYS A 124 9.41 10.92 -11.73
C CYS A 124 10.44 10.09 -10.96
N GLU A 125 10.83 10.55 -9.77
CA GLU A 125 11.89 9.94 -8.94
C GLU A 125 11.31 9.24 -7.69
N CYS A 126 10.11 8.65 -7.82
CA CYS A 126 9.50 7.80 -6.81
C CYS A 126 8.49 6.83 -7.46
N PHE A 127 8.66 5.54 -7.22
CA PHE A 127 7.77 4.51 -7.76
C PHE A 127 6.27 4.75 -7.43
N ALA A 128 5.96 5.21 -6.21
CA ALA A 128 4.59 5.44 -5.79
C ALA A 128 3.95 6.60 -6.57
N PHE A 129 4.77 7.60 -6.96
CA PHE A 129 4.29 8.66 -7.84
C PHE A 129 4.01 8.12 -9.24
N GLU A 130 4.91 7.27 -9.76
CA GLU A 130 4.71 6.62 -11.05
C GLU A 130 3.45 5.75 -11.08
N SER A 131 3.25 4.90 -10.07
CA SER A 131 2.04 4.09 -9.91
C SER A 131 0.77 4.96 -9.89
N ALA A 132 0.83 6.12 -9.26
CA ALA A 132 -0.29 7.06 -9.23
C ALA A 132 -0.56 7.67 -10.62
N LEU A 133 0.49 8.05 -11.36
CA LEU A 133 0.37 8.53 -12.75
C LEU A 133 -0.19 7.46 -13.70
N ARG A 134 0.18 6.19 -13.49
CA ARG A 134 -0.42 5.06 -14.23
C ARG A 134 -1.91 4.91 -13.92
N ALA A 135 -2.28 4.96 -12.64
CA ALA A 135 -3.68 4.90 -12.24
C ALA A 135 -4.50 6.09 -12.78
N GLU A 136 -3.92 7.30 -12.83
CA GLU A 136 -4.54 8.48 -13.47
C GLU A 136 -4.76 8.25 -14.98
N SER A 137 -3.78 7.67 -15.68
CA SER A 137 -3.90 7.33 -17.10
C SER A 137 -5.01 6.30 -17.35
N LEU A 138 -5.09 5.25 -16.53
CA LEU A 138 -6.16 4.26 -16.58
C LEU A 138 -7.53 4.92 -16.32
N CYS A 139 -7.64 5.73 -15.27
CA CYS A 139 -8.87 6.45 -14.95
C CYS A 139 -9.33 7.37 -16.10
N SER A 140 -8.39 8.10 -16.71
CA SER A 140 -8.65 8.96 -17.87
C SER A 140 -9.20 8.16 -19.05
N LYS A 141 -8.58 7.01 -19.38
CA LYS A 141 -9.02 6.11 -20.46
C LYS A 141 -10.47 5.65 -20.27
N HIS A 142 -10.88 5.41 -19.02
CA HIS A 142 -12.23 4.96 -18.66
C HIS A 142 -13.20 6.09 -18.33
N HIS A 143 -12.81 7.36 -18.52
CA HIS A 143 -13.62 8.53 -18.16
C HIS A 143 -14.08 8.50 -16.69
N TYR A 144 -13.22 7.98 -15.81
CA TYR A 144 -13.53 7.83 -14.39
C TYR A 144 -13.65 9.21 -13.71
N PRO A 145 -14.56 9.39 -12.73
CA PRO A 145 -14.81 10.71 -12.14
C PRO A 145 -13.54 11.32 -11.53
N GLN A 146 -13.24 12.58 -11.88
CA GLN A 146 -12.00 13.26 -11.47
C GLN A 146 -11.75 13.21 -9.96
N GLN A 147 -12.78 13.48 -9.16
CA GLN A 147 -12.67 13.44 -7.70
C GLN A 147 -12.23 12.05 -7.18
N LYS A 148 -12.67 10.97 -7.82
CA LYS A 148 -12.26 9.61 -7.46
C LYS A 148 -10.83 9.32 -7.94
N THR A 149 -10.48 9.78 -9.15
CA THR A 149 -9.12 9.70 -9.69
C THR A 149 -8.11 10.39 -8.76
N ASP A 150 -8.43 11.60 -8.29
CA ASP A 150 -7.59 12.36 -7.36
C ASP A 150 -7.40 11.57 -6.05
N ASN A 151 -8.46 10.94 -5.54
CA ASN A 151 -8.41 10.13 -4.33
C ASN A 151 -7.59 8.84 -4.49
N ILE A 152 -7.71 8.15 -5.63
CA ILE A 152 -6.89 6.98 -5.98
C ILE A 152 -5.41 7.38 -6.00
N SER A 153 -5.12 8.48 -6.68
CA SER A 153 -3.77 9.01 -6.83
C SER A 153 -3.16 9.44 -5.50
N GLU A 154 -3.92 10.12 -4.64
CA GLU A 154 -3.51 10.48 -3.29
C GLU A 154 -3.25 9.24 -2.43
N ALA A 155 -4.15 8.24 -2.46
CA ALA A 155 -3.99 7.00 -1.72
C ALA A 155 -2.70 6.28 -2.13
N ILE A 156 -2.47 6.11 -3.43
CA ILE A 156 -1.25 5.50 -3.96
C ILE A 156 -0.01 6.33 -3.57
N CYS A 157 -0.04 7.65 -3.66
CA CYS A 157 1.12 8.44 -3.24
C CYS A 157 1.41 8.30 -1.74
N MET A 158 0.37 8.23 -0.91
CA MET A 158 0.47 8.20 0.54
C MET A 158 0.78 6.82 1.13
N HIS A 159 0.56 5.71 0.41
CA HIS A 159 0.61 4.35 1.00
C HIS A 159 1.95 3.98 1.65
N LEU A 160 3.06 4.52 1.15
CA LEU A 160 4.41 4.24 1.67
C LEU A 160 4.68 4.95 3.01
N ASN A 161 3.84 5.90 3.41
CA ASN A 161 3.97 6.53 4.71
C ASN A 161 3.62 5.49 5.78
N GLY A 162 4.61 4.87 6.42
CA GLY A 162 4.42 3.78 7.38
C GLY A 162 3.46 4.05 8.57
N TYR A 163 3.03 5.29 8.77
CA TYR A 163 1.94 5.66 9.66
C TYR A 163 1.16 6.84 9.10
N ILE A 164 -0.16 6.74 9.15
CA ILE A 164 -1.12 7.84 8.97
C ILE A 164 -2.04 7.86 10.20
N ASP A 165 -2.33 9.06 10.71
CA ASP A 165 -3.32 9.22 11.78
C ASP A 165 -4.72 8.94 11.22
N GLU A 166 -5.35 7.88 11.71
CA GLU A 166 -6.69 7.46 11.28
C GLU A 166 -7.80 8.45 11.67
N ASN A 167 -7.51 9.39 12.58
CA ASN A 167 -8.41 10.44 13.02
C ASN A 167 -8.28 11.73 12.20
N ASP A 168 -7.30 11.83 11.30
CA ASP A 168 -7.12 12.99 10.43
C ASP A 168 -8.32 13.11 9.47
N GLN A 169 -9.18 14.10 9.71
CA GLN A 169 -10.39 14.34 8.93
C GLN A 169 -10.10 14.92 7.54
N SER A 170 -8.86 15.36 7.28
CA SER A 170 -8.46 15.84 5.95
C SER A 170 -8.18 14.69 4.97
N LEU A 171 -8.04 13.46 5.47
CA LEU A 171 -7.74 12.28 4.67
C LEU A 171 -8.99 11.44 4.45
N SER A 172 -9.12 10.95 3.22
CA SER A 172 -10.16 9.97 2.88
C SER A 172 -9.89 8.63 3.55
N LYS A 173 -10.93 7.79 3.64
CA LYS A 173 -10.77 6.46 4.20
C LYS A 173 -9.94 5.56 3.28
N GLU A 174 -9.99 5.73 1.96
CA GLU A 174 -9.18 4.98 1.00
C GLU A 174 -7.68 5.24 1.20
N VAL A 175 -7.27 6.49 1.49
CA VAL A 175 -5.88 6.84 1.80
C VAL A 175 -5.40 6.13 3.07
N ILE A 176 -6.20 6.20 4.14
CA ILE A 176 -5.87 5.54 5.42
C ILE A 176 -5.85 4.01 5.25
N LEU A 177 -6.84 3.45 4.54
CA LEU A 177 -6.97 2.02 4.34
C LEU A 177 -5.83 1.45 3.51
N LEU A 178 -5.41 2.11 2.43
CA LEU A 178 -4.34 1.60 1.57
C LEU A 178 -3.02 1.55 2.34
N GLN A 179 -2.71 2.59 3.12
CA GLN A 179 -1.54 2.62 3.98
C GLN A 179 -1.55 1.52 5.04
N LYS A 180 -2.67 1.35 5.74
CA LYS A 180 -2.79 0.32 6.78
C LYS A 180 -2.72 -1.08 6.19
N ALA A 181 -3.35 -1.32 5.05
CA ALA A 181 -3.40 -2.61 4.40
C ALA A 181 -2.03 -3.04 3.85
N THR A 182 -1.29 -2.13 3.22
CA THR A 182 0.08 -2.43 2.76
C THR A 182 0.99 -2.69 3.96
N SER A 183 0.90 -1.89 5.01
CA SER A 183 1.66 -2.12 6.26
C SER A 183 1.28 -3.47 6.90
N CYS A 184 0.01 -3.84 6.86
CA CYS A 184 -0.49 -5.12 7.34
C CYS A 184 0.15 -6.30 6.59
N ASP A 185 0.20 -6.26 5.25
CA ASP A 185 0.74 -7.35 4.47
C ASP A 185 2.29 -7.40 4.46
N VAL A 186 2.94 -6.23 4.53
CA VAL A 186 4.39 -6.06 4.39
C VAL A 186 5.11 -6.27 5.72
N ILE A 187 4.63 -5.64 6.79
CA ILE A 187 5.27 -5.67 8.12
C ILE A 187 4.36 -6.23 9.22
N GLY A 188 3.16 -6.71 8.90
CA GLY A 188 2.33 -7.43 9.86
C GLY A 188 1.62 -6.57 10.90
N THR A 189 1.57 -5.24 10.73
CA THR A 189 0.77 -4.37 11.60
C THR A 189 -0.71 -4.77 11.53
N ASP A 190 -1.47 -4.54 12.60
CA ASP A 190 -2.91 -4.81 12.65
C ASP A 190 -3.34 -6.28 12.48
N LEU A 191 -2.43 -7.24 12.24
CA LEU A 191 -2.78 -8.65 12.03
C LEU A 191 -3.47 -9.32 13.21
N SER A 192 -3.24 -8.82 14.43
CA SER A 192 -3.91 -9.31 15.64
C SER A 192 -5.42 -9.02 15.63
N LYS A 193 -5.89 -8.09 14.79
CA LYS A 193 -7.33 -7.79 14.61
C LYS A 193 -8.08 -8.90 13.88
N PHE A 194 -7.37 -9.85 13.24
CA PHE A 194 -7.96 -10.89 12.41
C PHE A 194 -7.77 -12.29 13.00
N SER A 195 -8.82 -13.11 12.92
CA SER A 195 -8.72 -14.52 13.31
C SER A 195 -7.63 -15.23 12.49
N THR A 196 -6.99 -16.25 13.08
CA THR A 196 -6.01 -17.09 12.35
C THR A 196 -6.66 -17.75 11.13
N THR A 197 -7.88 -18.27 11.29
CA THR A 197 -8.64 -18.89 10.20
C THR A 197 -8.85 -17.96 9.01
N PHE A 198 -9.23 -16.70 9.24
CA PHE A 198 -9.38 -15.74 8.13
C PHE A 198 -8.03 -15.44 7.48
N ARG A 199 -6.96 -15.28 8.27
CA ARG A 199 -5.62 -15.06 7.73
C ARG A 199 -5.15 -16.21 6.84
N ASP A 200 -5.36 -17.45 7.28
CA ASP A 200 -4.99 -18.65 6.53
C ASP A 200 -5.80 -18.78 5.24
N GLU A 201 -7.10 -18.45 5.27
CA GLU A 201 -7.99 -18.45 4.10
C GLU A 201 -7.49 -17.46 3.02
N VAL A 202 -7.12 -16.24 3.42
CA VAL A 202 -6.57 -15.24 2.50
C VAL A 202 -5.23 -15.68 1.93
N LEU A 203 -4.32 -16.23 2.74
CA LEU A 203 -3.01 -16.70 2.28
C LEU A 203 -3.10 -17.96 1.39
N ALA A 204 -4.12 -18.79 1.57
CA ALA A 204 -4.38 -19.93 0.70
C ALA A 204 -4.89 -19.48 -0.68
N ALA A 205 -5.79 -18.49 -0.71
CA ALA A 205 -6.30 -17.92 -1.96
C ALA A 205 -5.26 -17.06 -2.68
N TYR A 206 -4.46 -16.30 -1.92
CA TYR A 206 -3.44 -15.39 -2.45
C TYR A 206 -2.06 -15.67 -1.82
N PRO A 207 -1.37 -16.75 -2.25
CA PRO A 207 -0.05 -17.12 -1.71
C PRO A 207 1.01 -16.01 -1.85
N ARG A 208 2.02 -16.04 -0.97
CA ARG A 208 3.03 -14.98 -0.89
C ARG A 208 4.15 -15.10 -1.93
N PHE A 209 4.47 -16.30 -2.41
CA PHE A 209 5.46 -16.48 -3.48
C PHE A 209 6.81 -15.80 -3.22
N LYS A 210 7.40 -16.02 -2.05
CA LYS A 210 8.66 -15.38 -1.65
C LYS A 210 8.58 -13.85 -1.57
N PHE A 211 7.40 -13.34 -1.20
CA PHE A 211 7.11 -11.91 -1.14
C PHE A 211 8.13 -11.11 -0.32
N ASN A 212 8.57 -11.61 0.84
CA ASN A 212 9.46 -10.84 1.70
C ASN A 212 10.82 -10.62 1.01
N THR A 213 11.32 -11.68 0.35
CA THR A 213 12.53 -11.62 -0.48
C THR A 213 12.37 -10.69 -1.67
N GLU A 214 11.26 -10.82 -2.41
CA GLU A 214 11.01 -10.04 -3.62
C GLU A 214 10.82 -8.54 -3.32
N MET A 215 10.04 -8.20 -2.28
CA MET A 215 9.88 -6.81 -1.84
C MET A 215 11.21 -6.18 -1.43
N CYS A 216 12.04 -6.88 -0.65
CA CYS A 216 13.36 -6.36 -0.29
C CYS A 216 14.22 -6.10 -1.53
N ARG A 217 14.15 -6.98 -2.55
CA ARG A 217 14.87 -6.83 -3.81
C ARG A 217 14.39 -5.59 -4.58
N LEU A 218 13.08 -5.44 -4.77
CA LEU A 218 12.49 -4.32 -5.51
C LEU A 218 12.75 -2.98 -4.81
N ILE A 219 12.57 -2.92 -3.49
CA ILE A 219 12.89 -1.72 -2.68
C ILE A 219 14.36 -1.32 -2.82
N ALA A 220 15.28 -2.30 -2.85
CA ALA A 220 16.71 -2.01 -3.02
C ALA A 220 17.02 -1.45 -4.42
N ILE A 221 16.40 -1.98 -5.47
CA ILE A 221 16.53 -1.48 -6.84
C ILE A 221 16.00 -0.05 -6.94
N GLU A 222 14.80 0.20 -6.42
CA GLU A 222 14.20 1.53 -6.40
C GLU A 222 15.06 2.53 -5.61
N ALA A 223 15.61 2.13 -4.46
CA ALA A 223 16.48 2.98 -3.67
C ALA A 223 17.82 3.29 -4.37
N GLN A 224 18.37 2.34 -5.13
CA GLN A 224 19.57 2.57 -5.93
C GLN A 224 19.31 3.57 -7.05
N ARG A 225 18.15 3.45 -7.69
CA ARG A 225 17.71 4.33 -8.78
C ARG A 225 17.36 5.73 -8.30
N ASN A 226 16.62 5.82 -7.20
CA ASN A 226 16.08 7.05 -6.63
C ASN A 226 16.60 7.24 -5.19
N PRO A 227 17.89 7.58 -4.98
CA PRO A 227 18.55 7.61 -3.66
C PRO A 227 18.04 8.73 -2.72
N LYS A 228 17.25 9.66 -3.26
CA LYS A 228 16.61 10.74 -2.49
C LYS A 228 15.13 10.47 -2.18
N SER A 229 14.59 9.35 -2.65
CA SER A 229 13.19 8.97 -2.45
C SER A 229 12.86 8.59 -1.00
N ARG A 230 11.56 8.52 -0.70
CA ARG A 230 11.05 7.93 0.54
C ARG A 230 11.47 6.47 0.69
N THR A 231 11.44 5.69 -0.39
CA THR A 231 11.86 4.28 -0.41
C THR A 231 13.31 4.12 0.07
N ALA A 232 14.22 4.94 -0.46
CA ALA A 232 15.62 4.93 -0.04
C ALA A 232 15.78 5.25 1.46
N LEU A 233 14.98 6.17 1.99
CA LEU A 233 14.97 6.46 3.43
C LEU A 233 14.43 5.28 4.25
N THR A 234 13.33 4.64 3.83
CA THR A 234 12.78 3.48 4.55
C THR A 234 13.73 2.29 4.61
N LEU A 235 14.54 2.09 3.56
CA LEU A 235 15.60 1.08 3.53
C LEU A 235 16.63 1.32 4.65
N GLN A 236 17.01 2.58 4.88
CA GLN A 236 18.02 2.97 5.88
C GLN A 236 17.50 2.87 7.31
N VAL A 237 16.19 3.02 7.52
CA VAL A 237 15.58 3.13 8.86
C VAL A 237 14.91 1.84 9.34
N GLY A 238 15.18 0.70 8.68
CA GLY A 238 14.83 -0.62 9.21
C GLY A 238 13.66 -1.35 8.54
N LEU A 239 13.11 -0.86 7.43
CA LEU A 239 12.03 -1.56 6.71
C LEU A 239 12.39 -3.00 6.32
N PRO A 240 13.60 -3.34 5.80
CA PRO A 240 13.95 -4.72 5.48
C PRO A 240 13.93 -5.66 6.68
N LEU A 241 14.29 -5.16 7.87
CA LEU A 241 14.24 -5.97 9.09
C LEU A 241 12.79 -6.27 9.47
N MET A 242 11.91 -5.26 9.43
CA MET A 242 10.48 -5.46 9.71
C MET A 242 9.82 -6.42 8.73
N ILE A 243 10.15 -6.34 7.43
CA ILE A 243 9.67 -7.27 6.40
C ILE A 243 10.09 -8.71 6.75
N ARG A 244 11.35 -8.93 7.12
CA ARG A 244 11.86 -10.27 7.48
C ARG A 244 11.27 -10.81 8.78
N MET A 245 10.86 -9.94 9.69
CA MET A 245 10.24 -10.31 10.96
C MET A 245 8.73 -10.52 10.85
N ASN A 246 8.12 -10.25 9.69
CA ASN A 246 6.70 -10.49 9.47
C ASN A 246 6.35 -11.96 9.76
N ILE A 247 5.23 -12.18 10.46
CA ILE A 247 4.76 -13.51 10.85
C ILE A 247 4.34 -14.34 9.63
N PHE A 248 3.94 -13.68 8.55
CA PHE A 248 3.67 -14.33 7.29
C PHE A 248 5.01 -14.65 6.60
N LYS A 249 5.29 -15.95 6.53
CA LYS A 249 6.46 -16.50 5.82
C LYS A 249 6.23 -16.45 4.29
N GLU A 250 7.28 -16.81 3.55
CA GLU A 250 7.35 -16.77 2.08
C GLU A 250 6.24 -17.55 1.34
#